data_AF-A0A5E9FY47-F1
#
_entry.id   AF-A0A5E9FY47-F1
#
_cell.length_a   1.000
_cell.length_b   1.000
_cell.length_c   1.000
_cell.angle_alpha   90.00
_cell.angle_beta   90.00
_cell.angle_gamma   90.00
#
_symmetry.space_group_name_H-M   'P 1'
#
loop_
_entity.id
_entity.type
_entity.pdbx_description
1 polymer ?
#
loop_
_entity_poly.entity_id
_entity_poly.type
_entity_poly.pdbx_seq_one_letter_code
_entity_poly.pdbx_strand_id
1 'polypeptide(L)' 'MRITCPFCKSQADLKPNPAQALRITLPLYVLKCTGCERTSIRVEPVRRAHTLASA' A
#
# COMPACT_ATOMS: atom_id res chain seq x y z
N MET A 1 9.57 3.62 7.45
CA MET A 1 8.82 2.91 8.50
C MET A 1 8.99 1.41 8.27
N ARG A 2 9.16 0.60 9.30
CA ARG A 2 9.32 -0.86 9.15
C ARG A 2 8.02 -1.57 9.51
N ILE A 3 7.58 -2.50 8.67
CA ILE A 3 6.32 -3.25 8.83
C ILE A 3 6.52 -4.73 8.53
N THR A 4 5.49 -5.51 8.84
CA THR A 4 5.35 -6.89 8.34
C THR A 4 4.75 -6.85 6.93
N CYS A 5 5.40 -7.53 5.98
CA CYS A 5 4.90 -7.65 4.62
C CYS A 5 3.51 -8.28 4.62
N PRO A 6 2.48 -7.64 4.05
CA PRO A 6 1.12 -8.19 4.08
C PRO A 6 1.01 -9.50 3.27
N PHE A 7 1.91 -9.71 2.31
CA PHE A 7 1.91 -10.85 1.39
C PHE A 7 2.64 -12.09 1.93
N CYS A 8 3.91 -11.95 2.36
CA CYS A 8 4.74 -13.08 2.77
C CYS A 8 5.11 -13.09 4.26
N LYS A 9 4.62 -12.11 5.02
CA LYS A 9 4.88 -11.95 6.47
C LYS A 9 6.34 -11.73 6.88
N SER A 10 7.27 -11.60 5.92
CA SER A 10 8.65 -11.18 6.19
C SER A 10 8.73 -9.71 6.57
N GLN A 11 9.90 -9.28 7.07
CA GLN A 11 10.17 -7.87 7.34
C GLN A 11 10.18 -7.04 6.05
N ALA A 12 9.56 -5.86 6.07
CA ALA A 12 9.51 -4.96 4.94
C ALA A 12 9.65 -3.50 5.36
N ASP A 13 10.18 -2.69 4.44
CA ASP A 13 10.29 -1.24 4.60
C ASP A 13 9.19 -0.54 3.80
N LEU A 14 8.48 0.39 4.43
CA LEU A 14 7.46 1.24 3.83
C LEU A 14 7.96 2.69 3.81
N LYS A 15 7.94 3.31 2.63
CA LYS A 15 8.38 4.69 2.40
C LYS A 15 7.37 5.44 1.52
N PRO A 16 7.23 6.77 1.67
CA PRO A 16 6.43 7.57 0.75
C PRO A 16 6.89 7.35 -0.70
N ASN A 17 5.95 7.31 -1.64
CA ASN A 17 6.29 7.17 -3.04
C ASN A 17 6.82 8.51 -3.59
N PRO A 18 8.10 8.62 -4.00
CA PRO A 18 8.64 9.87 -4.54
C PRO A 18 7.95 10.31 -5.84
N ALA A 19 7.38 9.37 -6.60
CA ALA A 19 6.67 9.66 -7.84
C ALA A 19 5.29 10.31 -7.62
N GLN A 20 4.83 10.47 -6.37
CA GLN A 20 3.68 11.31 -6.01
C GLN A 20 3.77 12.73 -6.59
N ALA A 21 4.99 13.28 -6.69
CA ALA A 21 5.23 14.60 -7.24
C ALA A 21 4.73 14.75 -8.70
N LEU A 22 4.57 13.64 -9.43
CA LEU A 22 4.18 13.63 -10.84
C LEU A 22 2.65 13.69 -11.06
N ARG A 23 1.83 13.77 -9.99
CA ARG A 23 0.34 13.87 -10.06
C ARG A 23 -0.36 12.79 -10.89
N ILE A 24 0.27 11.63 -11.06
CA ILE A 24 -0.32 10.43 -11.65
C ILE A 24 -0.92 9.57 -10.52
N THR A 25 -1.96 8.79 -10.81
CA THR A 25 -2.59 7.84 -9.87
C THR A 25 -1.62 6.71 -9.47
N LEU A 26 -0.68 7.05 -8.59
CA LEU A 26 0.35 6.16 -8.09
C LEU A 26 0.06 5.78 -6.64
N PRO A 27 0.58 4.62 -6.19
CA PRO A 27 0.46 4.23 -4.80
C PRO A 27 1.05 5.31 -3.88
N LEU A 28 0.40 5.60 -2.75
CA LEU A 28 0.90 6.57 -1.77
C LEU A 28 2.27 6.16 -1.19
N TYR A 29 2.48 4.85 -1.05
CA TYR A 29 3.66 4.28 -0.43
C TYR A 29 4.26 3.16 -1.28
N VAL A 30 5.59 3.07 -1.23
CA VAL A 30 6.41 2.02 -1.82
C VAL A 30 6.80 1.08 -0.69
N LEU A 31 6.59 -0.22 -0.91
CA LEU A 31 7.03 -1.28 -0.01
C LEU A 31 8.37 -1.80 -0.52
N LYS A 32 9.25 -2.31 0.33
CA LYS A 32 10.38 -3.11 -0.10
C LYS A 32 10.47 -4.31 0.82
N CYS A 33 10.07 -5.47 0.33
CA CYS A 33 10.13 -6.73 1.06
C CYS A 33 11.31 -7.58 0.57
N THR A 34 12.17 -8.05 1.48
CA THR A 34 13.28 -8.94 1.14
C THR A 34 12.86 -10.41 0.97
N GLY A 35 11.68 -10.80 1.45
CA GLY A 35 11.20 -12.18 1.36
C GLY A 35 10.47 -12.51 0.06
N CYS A 36 9.76 -11.55 -0.54
CA CYS A 36 8.97 -11.78 -1.76
C CYS A 36 9.19 -10.73 -2.84
N GLU A 37 10.19 -9.86 -2.66
CA GLU A 37 10.67 -8.87 -3.64
C GLU A 37 9.62 -7.86 -4.14
N ARG A 38 8.44 -7.81 -3.52
CA ARG A 38 7.39 -6.86 -3.86
C ARG A 38 7.78 -5.44 -3.47
N THR A 39 7.57 -4.52 -4.40
CA THR A 39 7.99 -3.12 -4.28
C THR A 39 6.86 -2.10 -4.12
N SER A 40 5.59 -2.50 -4.20
CA SER A 40 4.48 -1.54 -4.10
C SER A 40 3.28 -2.13 -3.36
N ILE A 41 2.59 -1.29 -2.58
CA ILE A 41 1.25 -1.59 -2.11
C ILE A 41 0.32 -0.47 -2.56
N ARG A 42 -0.79 -0.81 -3.22
CA ARG A 42 -1.94 0.08 -3.23
C ARG A 42 -2.62 -0.10 -1.88
N VAL A 43 -2.45 0.87 -0.99
CA VAL A 43 -3.43 1.06 0.08
C VAL A 43 -4.60 1.74 -0.62
N GLU A 44 -5.57 0.96 -1.09
CA GLU A 44 -6.87 1.57 -1.35
C GLU A 44 -7.30 2.21 -0.02
N PRO A 45 -7.67 3.51 -0.01
CA PRO A 45 -8.31 4.04 1.17
C PRO A 45 -9.46 3.10 1.46
N VAL A 46 -9.50 2.54 2.67
CA VAL A 46 -10.65 1.79 3.14
C VAL A 46 -11.80 2.78 3.04
N ARG A 47 -12.52 2.77 1.92
CA ARG A 47 -13.89 3.25 1.89
C ARG A 47 -14.54 2.29 2.87
N ARG A 48 -14.72 2.73 4.12
CA ARG A 48 -15.76 2.16 4.97
C ARG A 48 -16.94 2.07 4.03
N ALA A 49 -17.32 0.85 3.67
CA ALA A 49 -18.51 0.63 2.88
C ALA A 49 -19.60 1.33 3.67
N HIS A 50 -20.01 2.51 3.21
CA HIS A 50 -21.28 3.06 3.63
C HIS A 50 -22.27 2.02 3.14
N THR A 51 -22.77 1.25 4.09
CA THR A 51 -23.87 0.33 3.94
C THR A 51 -24.98 1.08 3.23
N LEU A 52 -25.07 0.92 1.92
CA LEU A 52 -26.24 1.23 1.12
C LEU A 52 -26.80 -0.11 0.65
N ALA A 53 -27.22 -0.91 1.63
CA ALA A 53 -28.37 -1.78 1.43
C ALA A 53 -29.58 -0.84 1.39
N SER A 54 -29.95 -0.39 0.19
CA SER A 54 -31.27 0.20 -0.03
C SER A 54 -32.25 -0.94 -0.28
N ALA A 55 -33.39 -0.81 0.39
CA ALA A 55 -34.53 -1.70 0.45
C ALA A 55 -35.14 -2.03 -0.93
#